data_AF-A0A958B5D1-F1
#
_entry.id   AF-A0A958B5D1-F1
#
_cell.length_a   1.000
_cell.length_b   1.000
_cell.length_c   1.000
_cell.angle_alpha   90.00
_cell.angle_beta   90.00
_cell.angle_gamma   90.00
#
_symmetry.space_group_name_H-M   'P 1'
#
loop_
_entity.id
_entity.type
_entity.pdbx_description
1 polymer ?
#
loop_
_entity_poly.entity_id
_entity_poly.type
_entity_poly.pdbx_seq_one_letter_code
_entity_poly.pdbx_strand_id
1 'polypeptide(L)'
;NAEWTMGAKSPSDLLNIFDQYNLRDASKLITCDVLILAGEKDQHFPLEQVGAFQNALTNARSITTRIFTEQEGGQEHCQQGNISLFHEVFFDWIENTF
;
A
#
# COMPACT_ATOMS: atom_id res chain seq x y z
N ASN A 1 9.50 9.03 -20.40
CA ASN A 1 8.70 7.82 -20.71
C ASN A 1 7.26 7.95 -20.23
N ALA A 2 6.97 8.64 -19.13
CA ALA A 2 5.62 8.77 -18.54
C ALA A 2 4.52 9.16 -19.54
N GLU A 3 4.73 10.11 -20.46
CA GLU A 3 3.70 10.49 -21.44
C GLU A 3 3.25 9.32 -22.32
N TRP A 4 4.21 8.54 -22.84
CA TRP A 4 3.92 7.36 -23.63
C TRP A 4 3.26 6.27 -22.81
N THR A 5 3.77 6.00 -21.60
CA THR A 5 3.22 4.99 -20.68
C THR A 5 1.79 5.29 -20.27
N MET A 6 1.48 6.55 -20.00
CA MET A 6 0.18 6.99 -19.51
C MET A 6 -0.78 7.42 -20.64
N GLY A 7 -0.34 7.35 -21.90
CA GLY A 7 -1.14 7.79 -23.05
C GLY A 7 -1.47 9.30 -23.03
N ALA A 8 -0.64 10.10 -22.39
CA ALA A 8 -0.82 11.55 -22.30
C ALA A 8 -0.59 12.21 -23.66
N LYS A 9 -1.40 13.23 -24.00
CA LYS A 9 -1.26 13.97 -25.26
C LYS A 9 -0.27 15.13 -25.14
N SER A 10 0.04 15.53 -23.91
CA SER A 10 1.00 16.58 -23.55
C SER A 10 1.55 16.37 -22.13
N PRO A 11 2.67 17.01 -21.76
CA PRO A 11 3.24 16.87 -20.42
C PRO A 11 2.30 17.37 -19.32
N SER A 12 1.49 18.40 -19.59
CA SER A 12 0.53 18.94 -18.62
C SER A 12 -0.62 17.99 -18.32
N ASP A 13 -0.97 17.09 -19.25
CA ASP A 13 -2.04 16.12 -19.03
C ASP A 13 -1.68 15.10 -17.94
N LEU A 14 -0.38 14.86 -17.73
CA LEU A 14 0.10 13.90 -16.72
C LEU A 14 -0.37 14.26 -15.31
N LEU A 15 -0.49 15.55 -14.98
CA LEU A 15 -0.97 15.97 -13.66
C LEU A 15 -2.43 15.54 -13.45
N ASN A 16 -3.29 15.76 -14.45
CA ASN A 16 -4.70 15.35 -14.39
C ASN A 16 -4.86 13.83 -14.42
N ILE A 17 -3.97 13.13 -15.13
CA ILE A 17 -3.96 11.66 -15.16
C ILE A 17 -3.56 11.14 -13.77
N PHE A 18 -2.44 11.60 -13.21
CA PHE A 18 -1.95 11.12 -11.92
C PHE A 18 -2.87 11.48 -10.76
N ASP A 19 -3.58 12.61 -10.80
CA ASP A 19 -4.54 12.95 -9.75
C ASP A 19 -5.67 11.91 -9.63
N GLN A 20 -6.00 11.19 -10.71
CA GLN A 20 -7.00 10.11 -10.67
C GLN A 20 -6.50 8.84 -9.96
N TYR A 21 -5.18 8.64 -9.83
CA TYR A 21 -4.58 7.48 -9.16
C TYR A 21 -4.54 7.70 -7.65
N ASN A 22 -5.71 7.70 -7.02
CA ASN A 22 -5.86 7.82 -5.59
C ASN A 22 -7.00 6.93 -5.06
N LEU A 23 -7.00 6.69 -3.75
CA LEU A 23 -8.03 5.89 -3.08
C LEU A 23 -9.01 6.72 -2.25
N ARG A 24 -9.00 8.07 -2.34
CA ARG A 24 -9.75 8.96 -1.42
C ARG A 24 -11.25 8.65 -1.40
N ASP A 25 -11.85 8.46 -2.57
CA ASP A 25 -13.27 8.15 -2.68
C ASP A 25 -13.59 6.65 -2.56
N ALA A 26 -12.62 5.79 -2.88
CA ALA A 26 -12.78 4.35 -2.87
C ALA A 26 -12.57 3.72 -1.48
N SER A 27 -11.74 4.30 -0.62
CA SER A 27 -11.35 3.71 0.67
C SER A 27 -12.55 3.44 1.57
N LYS A 28 -13.53 4.36 1.60
CA LYS A 28 -14.78 4.20 2.35
C LYS A 28 -15.70 3.09 1.81
N LEU A 29 -15.46 2.58 0.60
CA LEU A 29 -16.27 1.51 0.01
C LEU A 29 -15.75 0.11 0.40
N ILE A 30 -14.58 0.03 1.05
CA ILE A 30 -13.99 -1.22 1.50
C ILE A 30 -14.70 -1.68 2.78
N THR A 31 -15.37 -2.83 2.72
CA THR A 31 -16.18 -3.38 3.83
C THR A 31 -15.70 -4.76 4.33
N CYS A 32 -14.49 -5.14 3.96
CA CYS A 32 -13.87 -6.41 4.34
C CYS A 32 -12.75 -6.20 5.36
N ASP A 33 -12.14 -7.30 5.80
CA ASP A 33 -10.90 -7.28 6.57
C ASP A 33 -9.75 -6.81 5.68
N VAL A 34 -8.88 -5.95 6.20
CA VAL A 34 -7.77 -5.33 5.45
C VAL A 34 -6.46 -5.57 6.17
N LEU A 35 -5.47 -6.10 5.44
CA LEU A 35 -4.08 -6.16 5.86
C LEU A 35 -3.28 -5.08 5.11
N ILE A 36 -2.65 -4.17 5.86
CA ILE A 36 -1.73 -3.17 5.32
C ILE A 36 -0.30 -3.60 5.65
N LEU A 37 0.53 -3.73 4.61
CA LEU A 37 1.92 -4.12 4.70
C LEU A 37 2.79 -2.97 4.18
N ALA A 38 3.80 -2.57 4.94
CA ALA A 38 4.70 -1.49 4.54
C ALA A 38 6.13 -1.75 5.02
N GLY A 39 7.13 -1.35 4.25
CA GLY A 39 8.52 -1.33 4.69
C GLY A 39 8.88 0.04 5.26
N GLU A 40 9.61 0.09 6.39
CA GLU A 40 9.98 1.39 7.02
C GLU A 40 10.96 2.22 6.18
N LYS A 41 11.65 1.60 5.21
CA LYS A 41 12.57 2.27 4.27
C LYS A 41 12.12 2.11 2.81
N ASP A 42 10.82 1.99 2.55
CA ASP A 42 10.30 2.01 1.19
C ASP A 42 10.64 3.37 0.53
N GLN A 43 11.50 3.33 -0.47
CA GLN A 43 11.98 4.52 -1.19
C GLN A 43 10.94 5.15 -2.12
N HIS A 44 9.86 4.43 -2.44
CA HIS A 44 8.81 4.89 -3.36
C HIS A 44 7.60 5.46 -2.60
N PHE A 45 7.30 4.91 -1.43
CA PHE A 45 6.07 5.23 -0.69
C PHE A 45 6.38 5.70 0.74
N PRO A 46 6.04 6.94 1.10
CA PRO A 46 6.20 7.46 2.46
C PRO A 46 5.37 6.67 3.48
N LEU A 47 5.97 6.37 4.63
CA LEU A 47 5.34 5.56 5.68
C LEU A 47 4.09 6.24 6.27
N GLU A 48 4.01 7.57 6.21
CA GLU A 48 2.85 8.34 6.67
C GLU A 48 1.57 7.99 5.89
N GLN A 49 1.69 7.46 4.67
CA GLN A 49 0.53 7.01 3.89
C GLN A 49 -0.19 5.83 4.57
N VAL A 50 0.51 5.02 5.36
CA VAL A 50 -0.11 3.91 6.12
C VAL A 50 -1.19 4.46 7.06
N GLY A 51 -0.85 5.45 7.87
CA GLY A 51 -1.79 6.09 8.79
C GLY A 51 -2.92 6.81 8.06
N ALA A 52 -2.61 7.50 6.95
CA ALA A 52 -3.63 8.15 6.13
C ALA A 52 -4.64 7.15 5.54
N PHE A 53 -4.17 6.01 5.06
CA PHE A 53 -5.03 4.97 4.50
C PHE A 53 -5.84 4.26 5.58
N GLN A 54 -5.23 3.92 6.73
CA GLN A 54 -5.95 3.38 7.89
C GLN A 54 -7.14 4.28 8.28
N ASN A 55 -6.92 5.60 8.37
CA ASN A 55 -7.98 6.56 8.71
C ASN A 55 -9.08 6.66 7.64
N ALA A 56 -8.75 6.38 6.37
CA ALA A 56 -9.70 6.43 5.25
C ALA A 56 -10.57 5.17 5.14
N LEU A 57 -10.17 4.05 5.75
CA LEU A 57 -10.86 2.76 5.75
C LEU A 57 -12.03 2.72 6.75
N THR A 58 -12.90 3.74 6.71
CA THR A 58 -13.94 3.96 7.73
C THR A 58 -15.01 2.87 7.83
N ASN A 59 -15.19 2.06 6.79
CA ASN A 59 -16.17 0.98 6.73
C ASN A 59 -15.54 -0.42 6.72
N ALA A 60 -14.21 -0.53 6.85
CA ALA A 60 -13.54 -1.82 6.87
C ALA A 60 -13.98 -2.64 8.10
N ARG A 61 -14.07 -3.97 7.95
CA ARG A 61 -14.50 -4.87 9.05
C ARG A 61 -13.46 -4.91 10.16
N SER A 62 -12.20 -5.03 9.77
CA SER A 62 -11.03 -4.95 10.63
C SER A 62 -9.84 -4.42 9.81
N ILE A 63 -8.86 -3.85 10.51
CA ILE A 63 -7.64 -3.33 9.90
C ILE A 63 -6.46 -3.87 10.70
N THR A 64 -5.62 -4.69 10.05
CA THR A 64 -4.34 -5.15 10.58
C THR A 64 -3.23 -4.44 9.82
N THR A 65 -2.21 -3.95 10.53
CA THR A 65 -1.08 -3.25 9.93
C THR A 65 0.23 -3.88 10.38
N ARG A 66 1.13 -4.10 9.43
CA ARG A 66 2.50 -4.55 9.68
C ARG A 66 3.49 -3.66 8.96
N ILE A 67 4.40 -3.05 9.74
CA ILE A 67 5.54 -2.30 9.22
C ILE A 67 6.79 -3.15 9.42
N PHE A 68 7.47 -3.52 8.33
CA PHE A 68 8.71 -4.31 8.34
C PHE A 68 9.91 -3.40 8.57
N THR A 69 10.75 -3.76 9.54
CA THR A 69 11.90 -2.93 9.94
C THR A 69 13.19 -3.37 9.25
N GLU A 70 14.21 -2.51 9.29
CA GLU A 70 15.53 -2.80 8.74
C GLU A 70 16.19 -3.97 9.46
N GLN A 71 15.95 -4.12 10.76
CA GLN A 71 16.50 -5.24 11.53
C GLN A 71 15.92 -6.58 11.09
N GLU A 72 14.70 -6.57 10.54
CA GLU A 72 14.01 -7.74 10.01
C GLU A 72 14.39 -8.04 8.56
N GLY A 73 15.07 -7.11 7.88
CA GLY A 73 15.46 -7.24 6.47
C GLY A 73 14.31 -7.07 5.47
N GLY A 74 13.09 -6.78 5.93
CA GLY A 74 11.89 -6.61 5.10
C GLY A 74 11.53 -5.15 4.79
N GLN A 75 12.37 -4.19 5.16
CA GLN A 75 12.08 -2.76 5.14
C GLN A 75 11.92 -2.11 3.77
N GLU A 76 12.34 -2.79 2.70
CA GLU A 76 12.33 -2.24 1.35
C GLU A 76 10.97 -2.43 0.66
N HIS A 77 10.83 -1.82 -0.51
CA HIS A 77 9.63 -1.96 -1.34
C HIS A 77 9.29 -3.43 -1.58
N CYS A 78 8.03 -3.80 -1.36
CA CYS A 78 7.52 -5.17 -1.47
C CYS A 78 8.23 -6.20 -0.58
N GLN A 79 8.91 -5.78 0.49
CA GLN A 79 9.66 -6.65 1.39
C GLN A 79 10.73 -7.50 0.66
N GLN A 80 11.31 -6.97 -0.42
CA GLN A 80 12.23 -7.71 -1.30
C GLN A 80 13.43 -8.32 -0.57
N GLY A 81 13.92 -7.66 0.50
CA GLY A 81 15.03 -8.15 1.31
C GLY A 81 14.68 -9.34 2.23
N ASN A 82 13.40 -9.59 2.52
CA ASN A 82 12.96 -10.73 3.31
C ASN A 82 11.53 -11.19 2.96
N ILE A 83 11.39 -11.75 1.76
CA ILE A 83 10.11 -12.27 1.23
C ILE A 83 9.54 -13.40 2.12
N SER A 84 10.40 -14.20 2.75
CA SER A 84 9.96 -15.29 3.64
C SER A 84 9.17 -14.76 4.84
N LEU A 85 9.66 -13.69 5.48
CA LEU A 85 8.95 -13.04 6.58
C LEU A 85 7.64 -12.39 6.10
N PHE A 86 7.63 -11.82 4.90
CA PHE A 86 6.39 -11.34 4.28
C PHE A 86 5.37 -12.48 4.11
N HIS A 87 5.79 -13.64 3.61
CA HIS A 87 4.91 -14.80 3.44
C HIS A 87 4.35 -15.29 4.78
N GLU A 88 5.20 -15.41 5.81
CA GLU A 88 4.77 -15.77 7.17
C GLU A 88 3.65 -14.84 7.65
N VAL A 89 3.89 -13.53 7.66
CA VAL A 89 2.88 -12.54 8.08
C VAL A 89 1.59 -12.65 7.25
N PHE A 90 1.71 -12.79 5.93
CA PHE A 90 0.55 -12.86 5.04
C PHE A 90 -0.29 -14.12 5.28
N PHE A 91 0.33 -15.28 5.34
CA PHE A 91 -0.38 -16.55 5.52
C PHE A 91 -0.94 -16.68 6.93
N ASP A 92 -0.23 -16.23 7.96
CA ASP A 92 -0.74 -16.18 9.32
C ASP A 92 -1.97 -15.27 9.41
N TRP A 93 -1.96 -14.13 8.72
CA TRP A 93 -3.14 -13.25 8.69
C TRP A 93 -4.33 -13.91 8.01
N ILE A 94 -4.11 -14.62 6.89
CA ILE A 94 -5.17 -15.37 6.19
C ILE A 94 -5.76 -16.44 7.11
N GLU A 95 -4.92 -17.28 7.73
CA GLU A 95 -5.36 -18.37 8.63
C GLU A 95 -6.15 -17.86 9.84
N ASN A 96 -5.77 -16.70 10.38
CA ASN A 96 -6.45 -16.12 11.54
C ASN A 96 -7.72 -15.32 11.17
N THR A 97 -7.96 -15.04 9.89
CA THR A 97 -9.08 -14.21 9.43
C THR A 97 -10.20 -15.03 8.78
N PHE A 98 -9.88 -16.14 8.10
CA PHE A 98 -10.83 -16.95 7.31
C PHE A 98 -10.84 -18.42 7.74
#